data_AF-A0A6N6PVW6-F1
#
_entry.id   AF-A0A6N6PVW6-F1
#
_cell.length_a   1.000
_cell.length_b   1.000
_cell.length_c   1.000
_cell.angle_alpha   90.00
_cell.angle_beta   90.00
_cell.angle_gamma   90.00
#
_symmetry.space_group_name_H-M   'P 1'
#
loop_
_entity.id
_entity.type
_entity.pdbx_description
1 polymer ?
#
loop_
_entity_poly.entity_id
_entity_poly.type
_entity_poly.pdbx_seq_one_letter_code
_entity_poly.pdbx_strand_id
1 'polypeptide(L)'
;QGVTVLLYSDVNNNGVYDVGTDTFIESQVTDAGGKYLFQGLPDAKYIVKVDTSSTSLPTSFNPTSTFEQDGVHDSINAATITGGAAVVDRDFGYPLASATLLGVSGFVWNDQNNNSTRDAGGEQATFNNVTVRALVDLDGDGVADYTLTTTTSSAGAYAFTGIPNLSKVTIVVDQTTLPGAGWTQTTDPDATKDSQTTVSLAGSNIINQNFGYMGSIRVGNRIWKDDGTGTGGVANDGL
;
A
#
# COMPACT_ATOMS: atom_id res chain seq x y z
N GLN A 1 2.00 -7.64 -10.17
CA GLN A 1 1.81 -9.08 -10.46
C GLN A 1 0.33 -9.39 -10.69
N GLY A 2 -0.05 -10.64 -10.93
CA GLY A 2 -1.47 -11.03 -10.90
C GLY A 2 -2.26 -10.76 -12.18
N VAL A 3 -1.66 -10.12 -13.18
CA VAL A 3 -2.27 -9.89 -14.50
C VAL A 3 -2.32 -11.21 -15.29
N THR A 4 -3.48 -11.53 -15.86
CA THR A 4 -3.68 -12.72 -16.69
C THR A 4 -3.25 -12.44 -18.14
N VAL A 5 -2.43 -13.34 -18.67
CA VAL A 5 -2.00 -13.37 -20.08
C VAL A 5 -2.53 -14.64 -20.71
N LEU A 6 -3.18 -14.52 -21.86
CA LEU A 6 -3.79 -15.62 -22.60
C LEU A 6 -2.97 -15.95 -23.84
N LEU A 7 -2.88 -17.23 -24.16
CA LEU A 7 -2.27 -17.73 -25.38
C LEU A 7 -3.31 -18.38 -26.28
N TYR A 8 -3.31 -18.00 -27.55
CA TYR A 8 -4.12 -18.61 -28.60
C TYR A 8 -3.23 -19.11 -29.74
N SER A 9 -3.66 -20.18 -30.41
CA SER A 9 -3.13 -20.57 -31.71
C SER A 9 -3.69 -19.62 -32.78
N ASP A 10 -2.81 -18.98 -33.55
CA ASP A 10 -3.18 -18.17 -34.73
C ASP A 10 -3.48 -19.11 -35.90
N VAL A 11 -4.75 -19.51 -36.05
CA VAL A 11 -5.13 -20.61 -36.96
C VAL A 11 -5.08 -20.16 -38.43
N ASN A 12 -5.43 -18.90 -38.67
CA ASN A 12 -5.48 -18.34 -40.03
C ASN A 12 -4.16 -17.66 -40.44
N ASN A 13 -3.18 -17.60 -39.53
CA ASN A 13 -1.82 -17.11 -39.72
C ASN A 13 -1.71 -15.61 -40.04
N ASN A 14 -2.69 -14.81 -39.66
CA ASN A 14 -2.76 -13.38 -39.99
C ASN A 14 -2.11 -12.47 -38.94
N GLY A 15 -1.72 -13.00 -37.78
CA GLY A 15 -1.11 -12.23 -36.68
C GLY A 15 -2.08 -11.30 -35.94
N VAL A 16 -3.38 -11.47 -36.08
CA VAL A 16 -4.43 -10.68 -35.42
C VAL A 16 -5.31 -11.63 -34.61
N TYR A 17 -5.78 -11.19 -33.44
CA TYR A 17 -6.72 -11.99 -32.67
C TYR A 17 -8.12 -11.99 -33.30
N ASP A 18 -8.56 -13.15 -33.78
CA ASP A 18 -9.88 -13.35 -34.39
C ASP A 18 -10.79 -14.22 -33.52
N VAL A 19 -11.80 -13.59 -32.91
CA VAL A 19 -12.78 -14.27 -32.07
C VAL A 19 -13.48 -15.38 -32.85
N GLY A 20 -13.36 -16.62 -32.35
CA GLY A 20 -13.99 -17.80 -32.95
C GLY A 20 -13.18 -18.45 -34.09
N THR A 21 -12.10 -17.83 -34.55
CA THR A 21 -11.13 -18.45 -35.47
C THR A 21 -9.93 -18.97 -34.70
N ASP A 22 -9.36 -18.15 -33.82
CA ASP A 22 -8.21 -18.53 -33.02
C ASP A 22 -8.62 -19.41 -31.84
N THR A 23 -7.80 -20.42 -31.57
CA THR A 23 -8.10 -21.44 -30.56
C THR A 23 -7.34 -21.13 -29.29
N PHE A 24 -8.06 -20.96 -28.17
CA PHE A 24 -7.44 -20.80 -26.84
C PHE A 24 -6.63 -22.04 -26.49
N ILE A 25 -5.42 -21.82 -25.96
CA ILE A 25 -4.51 -22.88 -25.53
C ILE A 25 -4.46 -22.93 -24.01
N GLU A 26 -3.97 -21.86 -23.40
CA GLU A 26 -3.78 -21.75 -21.96
C GLU A 26 -3.66 -20.28 -21.53
N SER A 27 -3.62 -20.04 -20.22
CA SER A 27 -3.32 -18.73 -19.65
C SER A 27 -2.27 -18.85 -18.55
N GLN A 28 -1.57 -17.74 -18.33
CA GLN A 28 -0.59 -17.57 -17.26
C GLN A 28 -0.95 -16.32 -16.46
N VAL A 29 -0.51 -16.29 -15.20
CA VAL A 29 -0.62 -15.12 -14.34
C VAL A 29 0.79 -14.58 -14.11
N THR A 30 0.96 -13.26 -14.27
CA THR A 30 2.27 -12.63 -14.07
C THR A 30 2.76 -12.78 -12.64
N ASP A 31 4.06 -13.03 -12.49
CA ASP A 31 4.74 -13.12 -11.19
C ASP A 31 5.00 -11.73 -10.57
N ALA A 32 5.62 -11.71 -9.38
CA ALA A 32 6.02 -10.51 -8.65
C ALA A 32 6.90 -9.54 -9.47
N GLY A 33 7.63 -10.05 -10.46
CA GLY A 33 8.44 -9.25 -11.37
C GLY A 33 7.70 -8.85 -12.65
N GLY A 34 6.41 -9.13 -12.76
CA GLY A 34 5.60 -8.88 -13.96
C GLY A 34 5.84 -9.88 -15.10
N LYS A 35 6.56 -10.98 -14.86
CA LYS A 35 6.93 -11.94 -15.91
C LYS A 35 5.86 -13.00 -16.09
N TYR A 36 5.71 -13.46 -17.33
CA TYR A 36 4.91 -14.63 -17.70
C TYR A 36 5.71 -15.51 -18.67
N LEU A 37 5.38 -16.79 -18.74
CA LEU A 37 6.07 -17.72 -19.65
C LEU A 37 5.17 -18.90 -20.01
N PHE A 38 4.95 -19.10 -21.31
CA PHE A 38 4.36 -20.32 -21.86
C PHE A 38 5.49 -21.27 -22.30
N GLN A 39 5.37 -22.57 -22.00
CA GLN A 39 6.45 -23.55 -22.26
C GLN A 39 5.94 -24.74 -23.06
N GLY A 40 6.86 -25.44 -23.73
CA GLY A 40 6.54 -26.66 -24.46
C GLY A 40 5.69 -26.46 -25.72
N LEU A 41 5.70 -25.24 -26.26
CA LEU A 41 4.95 -24.90 -27.47
C LEU A 41 5.65 -25.47 -28.73
N PRO A 42 4.91 -26.13 -29.64
CA PRO A 42 5.46 -26.56 -30.93
C PRO A 42 5.74 -25.36 -31.86
N ASP A 43 6.43 -25.64 -32.97
CA ASP A 43 6.57 -24.67 -34.07
C ASP A 43 5.19 -24.33 -34.65
N ALA A 44 4.73 -23.10 -34.42
CA ALA A 44 3.48 -22.56 -34.93
C ALA A 44 3.44 -21.03 -34.79
N LYS A 45 2.32 -20.43 -35.20
CA LYS A 45 1.99 -19.04 -34.91
C LYS A 45 1.00 -18.94 -33.77
N TYR A 46 1.17 -17.92 -32.95
CA TYR A 46 0.42 -17.69 -31.73
C TYR A 46 0.03 -16.22 -31.59
N ILE A 47 -1.07 -15.99 -30.88
CA ILE A 47 -1.47 -14.68 -30.38
C ILE A 47 -1.29 -14.71 -28.86
N VAL A 48 -0.48 -13.79 -28.35
CA VAL A 48 -0.40 -13.49 -26.92
C VAL A 48 -1.28 -12.30 -26.64
N LYS A 49 -2.18 -12.40 -25.67
CA LYS A 49 -3.15 -11.36 -25.34
C LYS A 49 -3.20 -11.11 -23.85
N VAL A 50 -3.18 -9.86 -23.42
CA VAL A 50 -3.39 -9.50 -22.01
C VAL A 50 -4.89 -9.36 -21.72
N ASP A 51 -5.35 -9.91 -20.60
CA ASP A 51 -6.68 -9.63 -20.06
C ASP A 51 -6.68 -8.27 -19.36
N THR A 52 -7.22 -7.26 -20.04
CA THR A 52 -7.32 -5.87 -19.56
C THR A 52 -8.60 -5.59 -18.75
N SER A 53 -9.38 -6.63 -18.40
CA SER A 53 -10.51 -6.49 -17.49
C SER A 53 -10.05 -6.04 -16.09
N SER A 54 -10.90 -5.33 -15.35
CA SER A 54 -10.56 -4.86 -13.99
C SER A 54 -10.40 -5.97 -12.96
N THR A 55 -10.72 -7.22 -13.31
CA THR A 55 -10.45 -8.41 -12.50
C THR A 55 -9.05 -8.98 -12.73
N SER A 56 -8.35 -8.53 -13.77
CA SER A 56 -7.00 -8.97 -14.14
C SER A 56 -6.01 -7.81 -14.10
N LEU A 57 -6.28 -6.72 -14.83
CA LEU A 57 -5.47 -5.50 -14.80
C LEU A 57 -6.03 -4.53 -13.74
N PRO A 58 -5.23 -4.16 -12.72
CA PRO A 58 -5.69 -3.26 -11.66
C PRO A 58 -6.09 -1.89 -12.17
N THR A 59 -7.10 -1.28 -11.55
CA THR A 59 -7.68 0.01 -11.98
C THR A 59 -6.76 1.21 -11.77
N SER A 60 -5.66 1.04 -11.03
CA SER A 60 -4.56 1.98 -10.93
C SER A 60 -3.75 2.10 -12.22
N PHE A 61 -3.92 1.16 -13.16
CA PHE A 61 -3.34 1.19 -14.50
C PHE A 61 -4.38 1.49 -15.56
N ASN A 62 -3.93 2.15 -16.64
CA ASN A 62 -4.74 2.37 -17.83
C ASN A 62 -4.82 1.06 -18.62
N PRO A 63 -6.01 0.62 -19.08
CA PRO A 63 -6.13 -0.59 -19.88
C PRO A 63 -5.62 -0.46 -21.33
N THR A 64 -5.27 0.76 -21.76
CA THR A 64 -4.59 0.99 -23.03
C THR A 64 -3.09 0.84 -22.82
N SER A 65 -2.48 -0.09 -23.54
CA SER A 65 -1.04 -0.27 -23.52
C SER A 65 -0.31 0.92 -24.15
N THR A 66 0.94 1.14 -23.73
CA THR A 66 1.86 2.14 -24.28
C THR A 66 3.11 1.52 -24.89
N PHE A 67 3.23 0.21 -24.78
CA PHE A 67 4.30 -0.54 -25.40
C PHE A 67 3.77 -1.92 -25.79
N GLU A 68 4.00 -2.24 -27.06
CA GLU A 68 3.88 -3.56 -27.70
C GLU A 68 4.93 -3.61 -28.80
N GLN A 69 5.34 -4.82 -29.19
CA GLN A 69 6.45 -4.99 -30.12
C GLN A 69 6.07 -4.55 -31.55
N ASP A 70 4.79 -4.65 -31.91
CA ASP A 70 4.26 -4.22 -33.20
C ASP A 70 3.80 -2.74 -33.24
N GLY A 71 3.68 -2.11 -32.06
CA GLY A 71 3.27 -0.71 -31.89
C GLY A 71 1.78 -0.42 -32.11
N VAL A 72 0.91 -1.43 -32.19
CA VAL A 72 -0.54 -1.26 -32.43
C VAL A 72 -1.28 -0.85 -31.15
N HIS A 73 -0.78 -1.22 -29.97
CA HIS A 73 -1.32 -0.89 -28.65
C HIS A 73 -2.75 -1.42 -28.40
N ASP A 74 -3.00 -2.66 -28.83
CA ASP A 74 -4.29 -3.35 -28.71
C ASP A 74 -4.29 -4.49 -27.68
N SER A 75 -3.25 -4.57 -26.85
CA SER A 75 -2.99 -5.61 -25.85
C SER A 75 -2.80 -7.00 -26.46
N ILE A 76 -2.37 -7.05 -27.72
CA ILE A 76 -2.03 -8.27 -28.45
C ILE A 76 -0.58 -8.18 -28.97
N ASN A 77 0.11 -9.30 -28.97
CA ASN A 77 1.34 -9.46 -29.72
C ASN A 77 1.32 -10.82 -30.44
N ALA A 78 1.66 -10.85 -31.73
CA ALA A 78 1.83 -12.09 -32.47
C ALA A 78 3.21 -12.71 -32.21
N ALA A 79 3.27 -14.04 -32.04
CA ALA A 79 4.50 -14.79 -31.91
C ALA A 79 4.59 -15.89 -32.97
N THR A 80 5.78 -16.09 -33.54
CA THR A 80 6.04 -17.18 -34.50
C THR A 80 7.21 -17.99 -33.99
N ILE A 81 6.98 -19.27 -33.71
CA ILE A 81 8.01 -20.22 -33.31
C ILE A 81 8.40 -21.02 -34.55
N THR A 82 9.70 -21.09 -34.84
CA THR A 82 10.25 -21.84 -35.97
C THR A 82 11.58 -22.45 -35.57
N GLY A 83 11.76 -23.74 -35.83
CA GLY A 83 12.96 -24.48 -35.47
C GLY A 83 13.20 -24.58 -33.97
N GLY A 84 12.14 -24.51 -33.15
CA GLY A 84 12.23 -24.53 -31.68
C GLY A 84 12.86 -23.28 -31.06
N ALA A 85 12.93 -22.16 -31.80
CA ALA A 85 13.47 -20.91 -31.27
C ALA A 85 12.56 -20.32 -30.19
N ALA A 86 13.16 -19.86 -29.09
CA ALA A 86 12.43 -19.16 -28.03
C ALA A 86 12.02 -17.74 -28.47
N VAL A 87 10.76 -17.38 -28.23
CA VAL A 87 10.22 -16.03 -28.41
C VAL A 87 9.84 -15.52 -27.02
N VAL A 88 10.64 -14.60 -26.47
CA VAL A 88 10.57 -14.15 -25.06
C VAL A 88 10.60 -12.62 -24.94
N ASP A 89 10.18 -11.94 -26.01
CA ASP A 89 10.19 -10.50 -26.21
C ASP A 89 8.77 -9.97 -26.49
N ARG A 90 7.74 -10.70 -26.06
CA ARG A 90 6.33 -10.33 -26.26
C ARG A 90 5.85 -9.48 -25.09
N ASP A 91 6.52 -8.35 -24.89
CA ASP A 91 6.28 -7.51 -23.72
C ASP A 91 5.10 -6.55 -23.93
N PHE A 92 4.48 -6.15 -22.82
CA PHE A 92 3.38 -5.19 -22.77
C PHE A 92 3.68 -4.12 -21.71
N GLY A 93 3.46 -2.86 -22.04
CA GLY A 93 3.56 -1.75 -21.08
C GLY A 93 2.20 -1.12 -20.82
N TYR A 94 1.83 -0.94 -19.55
CA TYR A 94 0.61 -0.24 -19.15
C TYR A 94 0.98 0.93 -18.22
N PRO A 95 0.58 2.18 -18.55
CA PRO A 95 0.86 3.33 -17.70
C PRO A 95 -0.14 3.38 -16.54
N LEU A 96 0.15 4.19 -15.52
CA LEU A 96 -0.83 4.50 -14.48
C LEU A 96 -2.08 5.16 -15.07
N ALA A 97 -3.25 4.83 -14.54
CA ALA A 97 -4.54 5.38 -14.94
C ALA A 97 -4.66 6.89 -14.67
N SER A 98 -3.88 7.40 -13.72
CA SER A 98 -3.90 8.81 -13.31
C SER A 98 -2.49 9.30 -13.02
N ALA A 99 -2.12 10.43 -13.63
CA ALA A 99 -0.88 11.15 -13.30
C ALA A 99 -1.02 12.01 -12.03
N THR A 100 -2.19 12.05 -11.40
CA THR A 100 -2.40 12.79 -10.15
C THR A 100 -1.61 12.15 -9.02
N LEU A 101 -0.80 12.95 -8.35
CA LEU A 101 -0.07 12.55 -7.16
C LEU A 101 -0.76 13.12 -5.92
N LEU A 102 -0.91 12.29 -4.91
CA LEU A 102 -1.58 12.57 -3.65
C LEU A 102 -0.61 12.35 -2.49
N GLY A 103 -1.12 12.57 -1.28
CA GLY A 103 -0.37 12.38 -0.05
C GLY A 103 -1.21 11.78 1.08
N VAL A 104 -0.49 11.23 2.06
CA VAL A 104 -1.03 10.70 3.31
C VAL A 104 -0.34 11.41 4.47
N SER A 105 -1.09 11.86 5.47
CA SER A 105 -0.51 12.57 6.63
C SER A 105 -1.28 12.36 7.92
N GLY A 106 -0.60 12.63 9.03
CA GLY A 106 -1.17 12.63 10.36
C GLY A 106 -0.14 12.87 11.45
N PHE A 107 -0.44 12.39 12.65
CA PHE A 107 0.35 12.62 13.86
C PHE A 107 0.65 11.33 14.59
N VAL A 108 1.84 11.25 15.18
CA VAL A 108 2.18 10.30 16.24
C VAL A 108 2.31 11.08 17.55
N TRP A 109 1.57 10.71 18.60
CA TRP A 109 1.57 11.44 19.87
C TRP A 109 1.55 10.55 21.11
N ASN A 110 1.92 11.15 22.23
CA ASN A 110 1.77 10.58 23.55
C ASN A 110 0.37 10.88 24.08
N ASP A 111 -0.46 9.85 24.16
CA ASP A 111 -1.80 9.87 24.76
C ASP A 111 -1.67 9.75 26.28
N GLN A 112 -1.44 10.90 26.92
CA GLN A 112 -1.08 10.96 28.34
C GLN A 112 -2.28 10.67 29.23
N ASN A 113 -3.49 11.02 28.79
CA ASN A 113 -4.72 10.83 29.56
C ASN A 113 -5.52 9.57 29.15
N ASN A 114 -5.05 8.82 28.14
CA ASN A 114 -5.65 7.58 27.65
C ASN A 114 -7.10 7.76 27.17
N ASN A 115 -7.40 8.88 26.52
CA ASN A 115 -8.71 9.15 25.94
C ASN A 115 -8.78 8.87 24.43
N SER A 116 -7.70 8.35 23.83
CA SER A 116 -7.58 8.05 22.40
C SER A 116 -7.78 9.27 21.48
N THR A 117 -7.78 10.48 22.03
CA THR A 117 -8.07 11.73 21.35
C THR A 117 -6.84 12.63 21.42
N ARG A 118 -6.45 13.21 20.29
CA ARG A 118 -5.35 14.17 20.27
C ARG A 118 -5.83 15.53 20.77
N ASP A 119 -5.59 15.82 22.05
CA ASP A 119 -6.00 17.09 22.66
C ASP A 119 -5.06 18.24 22.25
N ALA A 120 -5.63 19.31 21.68
CA ALA A 120 -4.87 20.49 21.31
C ALA A 120 -4.34 21.21 22.58
N GLY A 121 -3.01 21.22 22.75
CA GLY A 121 -2.32 22.07 23.74
C GLY A 121 -2.11 21.47 25.14
N GLY A 122 -2.60 20.26 25.44
CA GLY A 122 -2.43 19.61 26.75
C GLY A 122 -1.43 18.44 26.76
N GLU A 123 -1.38 17.65 25.68
CA GLU A 123 -0.59 16.42 25.60
C GLU A 123 0.68 16.61 24.76
N GLN A 124 1.42 17.67 25.07
CA GLN A 124 2.52 18.19 24.24
C GLN A 124 3.81 17.35 24.26
N ALA A 125 3.80 16.16 24.84
CA ALA A 125 4.89 15.21 24.65
C ALA A 125 4.74 14.55 23.27
N THR A 126 4.91 15.35 22.21
CA THR A 126 4.89 14.90 20.84
C THR A 126 6.14 14.08 20.55
N PHE A 127 5.99 12.98 19.84
CA PHE A 127 7.15 12.18 19.49
C PHE A 127 7.85 12.79 18.28
N ASN A 128 9.01 13.41 18.53
CA ASN A 128 9.92 13.85 17.49
C ASN A 128 10.78 12.67 17.02
N ASN A 129 11.15 12.68 15.74
CA ASN A 129 12.07 11.70 15.13
C ASN A 129 11.59 10.24 15.17
N VAL A 130 10.29 9.97 15.27
CA VAL A 130 9.75 8.61 15.12
C VAL A 130 9.67 8.29 13.65
N THR A 131 10.24 7.15 13.25
CA THR A 131 10.19 6.69 11.87
C THR A 131 8.79 6.21 11.52
N VAL A 132 8.27 6.74 10.42
CA VAL A 132 7.02 6.31 9.80
C VAL A 132 7.35 5.89 8.36
N ARG A 133 6.76 4.77 7.92
CA ARG A 133 6.88 4.26 6.55
C ARG A 133 5.52 4.29 5.87
N ALA A 134 5.51 4.54 4.57
CA ALA A 134 4.37 4.31 3.69
C ALA A 134 4.77 3.26 2.66
N LEU A 135 4.20 2.08 2.79
CA LEU A 135 4.33 0.97 1.84
C LEU A 135 3.28 1.21 0.76
N VAL A 136 3.72 1.55 -0.45
CA VAL A 136 2.83 1.86 -1.56
C VAL A 136 2.68 0.62 -2.43
N ASP A 137 1.44 0.19 -2.56
CA ASP A 137 0.98 -0.92 -3.41
C ASP A 137 0.14 -0.31 -4.54
N LEU A 138 0.72 -0.26 -5.73
CA LEU A 138 0.11 0.29 -6.93
C LEU A 138 -0.90 -0.68 -7.51
N ASP A 139 -0.65 -1.97 -7.48
CA ASP A 139 -1.44 -2.98 -8.21
C ASP A 139 -2.50 -3.68 -7.34
N GLY A 140 -2.48 -3.43 -6.04
CA GLY A 140 -3.45 -3.87 -5.06
C GLY A 140 -3.26 -5.32 -4.60
N ASP A 141 -2.13 -5.94 -4.91
CA ASP A 141 -1.81 -7.36 -4.67
C ASP A 141 -1.42 -7.68 -3.21
N GLY A 142 -1.26 -6.66 -2.36
CA GLY A 142 -0.83 -6.80 -0.96
C GLY A 142 0.68 -6.79 -0.74
N VAL A 143 1.48 -6.53 -1.76
CA VAL A 143 2.93 -6.37 -1.76
C VAL A 143 3.26 -4.92 -2.15
N ALA A 144 4.16 -4.29 -1.42
CA ALA A 144 4.55 -2.92 -1.75
C ALA A 144 5.49 -2.88 -2.95
N ASP A 145 5.15 -2.07 -3.97
CA ASP A 145 6.05 -1.75 -5.09
C ASP A 145 7.23 -0.89 -4.63
N TYR A 146 6.98 0.02 -3.69
CA TYR A 146 8.02 0.83 -3.08
C TYR A 146 7.62 1.32 -1.69
N THR A 147 8.61 1.77 -0.92
CA THR A 147 8.42 2.30 0.42
C THR A 147 8.97 3.71 0.53
N LEU A 148 8.14 4.64 1.01
CA LEU A 148 8.58 5.96 1.44
C LEU A 148 8.85 5.92 2.95
N THR A 149 9.86 6.65 3.41
CA THR A 149 10.19 6.75 4.84
C THR A 149 10.33 8.21 5.23
N THR A 150 9.78 8.57 6.38
CA THR A 150 9.95 9.90 6.98
C THR A 150 10.09 9.76 8.49
N THR A 151 10.40 10.86 9.15
CA THR A 151 10.37 10.94 10.61
C THR A 151 9.40 12.02 11.05
N THR A 152 8.71 11.80 12.16
CA THR A 152 7.84 12.81 12.74
C THR A 152 8.63 14.07 13.11
N SER A 153 8.00 15.22 12.90
CA SER A 153 8.49 16.52 13.36
C SER A 153 8.42 16.68 14.88
N SER A 154 8.92 17.80 15.41
CA SER A 154 8.82 18.13 16.84
C SER A 154 7.37 18.21 17.34
N ALA A 155 6.39 18.41 16.46
CA ALA A 155 4.96 18.40 16.78
C ALA A 155 4.29 17.03 16.61
N GLY A 156 5.07 15.97 16.32
CA GLY A 156 4.58 14.62 16.07
C GLY A 156 4.00 14.43 14.66
N ALA A 157 3.98 15.47 13.82
CA ALA A 157 3.41 15.40 12.48
C ALA A 157 4.32 14.63 11.53
N TYR A 158 3.73 13.81 10.64
CA TYR A 158 4.39 13.19 9.50
C TYR A 158 3.54 13.38 8.23
N ALA A 159 4.20 13.34 7.07
CA ALA A 159 3.51 13.38 5.78
C ALA A 159 4.32 12.66 4.71
N PHE A 160 3.58 12.05 3.78
CA PHE A 160 4.07 11.52 2.52
C PHE A 160 3.38 12.23 1.37
N THR A 161 4.11 12.51 0.31
CA THR A 161 3.62 13.16 -0.91
C THR A 161 4.17 12.43 -2.12
N GLY A 162 3.56 12.64 -3.30
CA GLY A 162 4.06 12.04 -4.53
C GLY A 162 3.60 10.60 -4.72
N ILE A 163 2.53 10.18 -4.05
CA ILE A 163 1.97 8.84 -4.19
C ILE A 163 0.92 8.87 -5.32
N PRO A 164 1.01 8.00 -6.33
CA PRO A 164 -0.02 7.93 -7.37
C PRO A 164 -1.44 7.78 -6.83
N ASN A 165 -2.39 8.41 -7.50
CA ASN A 165 -3.79 8.17 -7.26
C ASN A 165 -4.15 6.71 -7.56
N LEU A 166 -5.15 6.17 -6.85
CA LEU A 166 -5.60 4.77 -6.91
C LEU A 166 -4.65 3.74 -6.29
N SER A 167 -3.53 4.15 -5.68
CA SER A 167 -2.69 3.26 -4.89
C SER A 167 -3.33 2.88 -3.55
N LYS A 168 -3.05 1.66 -3.08
CA LYS A 168 -3.18 1.29 -1.67
C LYS A 168 -1.90 1.69 -0.95
N VAL A 169 -2.04 2.19 0.28
CA VAL A 169 -0.91 2.66 1.08
C VAL A 169 -1.06 2.14 2.50
N THR A 170 -0.11 1.32 2.94
CA THR A 170 0.00 0.91 4.34
C THR A 170 0.97 1.82 5.06
N ILE A 171 0.47 2.61 6.00
CA ILE A 171 1.28 3.42 6.89
C ILE A 171 1.72 2.57 8.07
N VAL A 172 3.00 2.60 8.44
CA VAL A 172 3.56 1.83 9.55
C VAL A 172 4.41 2.74 10.43
N VAL A 173 4.11 2.78 11.72
CA VAL A 173 4.94 3.45 12.72
C VAL A 173 5.98 2.46 13.24
N ASP A 174 7.26 2.80 13.14
CA ASP A 174 8.33 1.99 13.71
C ASP A 174 8.41 2.21 15.23
N GLN A 175 7.78 1.31 15.98
CA GLN A 175 7.72 1.37 17.44
C GLN A 175 9.11 1.35 18.11
N THR A 176 10.14 0.85 17.43
CA THR A 176 11.51 0.82 17.99
C THR A 176 12.15 2.21 18.04
N THR A 177 11.58 3.16 17.30
CA THR A 177 12.01 4.57 17.27
C THR A 177 11.21 5.47 18.21
N LEU A 178 10.24 4.91 18.94
CA LEU A 178 9.54 5.65 19.99
C LEU A 178 10.52 6.04 21.12
N PRO A 179 10.33 7.19 21.80
CA PRO A 179 11.21 7.62 22.88
C PRO A 179 11.17 6.68 24.08
N GLY A 180 12.16 5.80 24.21
CA GLY A 180 12.24 4.82 25.30
C GLY A 180 11.37 3.59 25.09
N ALA A 181 11.31 2.71 26.09
CA ALA A 181 10.57 1.46 26.05
C ALA A 181 9.24 1.54 26.80
N GLY A 182 8.33 0.59 26.51
CA GLY A 182 7.07 0.45 27.24
C GLY A 182 5.96 1.36 26.74
N TRP A 183 5.80 1.48 25.42
CA TRP A 183 4.66 2.18 24.82
C TRP A 183 3.58 1.17 24.44
N THR A 184 2.33 1.50 24.74
CA THR A 184 1.15 0.75 24.31
C THR A 184 0.30 1.64 23.42
N GLN A 185 -0.10 1.13 22.26
CA GLN A 185 -0.91 1.90 21.33
C GLN A 185 -2.32 2.12 21.88
N THR A 186 -2.80 3.36 21.81
CA THR A 186 -4.13 3.77 22.26
C THR A 186 -5.03 4.18 21.11
N THR A 187 -4.45 4.70 20.03
CA THR A 187 -5.19 5.09 18.82
C THR A 187 -4.52 4.52 17.57
N ASP A 188 -5.35 3.94 16.71
CA ASP A 188 -5.02 3.53 15.36
C ASP A 188 -6.17 3.95 14.43
N PRO A 189 -5.90 4.50 13.22
CA PRO A 189 -6.95 4.91 12.30
C PRO A 189 -7.94 3.80 11.91
N ASP A 190 -7.52 2.53 11.90
CA ASP A 190 -8.42 1.40 11.60
C ASP A 190 -8.91 0.64 12.85
N ALA A 191 -8.63 1.18 14.04
CA ALA A 191 -8.94 0.62 15.35
C ALA A 191 -8.19 -0.68 15.72
N THR A 192 -7.43 -1.28 14.82
CA THR A 192 -6.54 -2.40 15.13
C THR A 192 -5.25 -1.84 15.73
N LYS A 193 -4.89 -2.27 16.94
CA LYS A 193 -3.73 -1.71 17.66
C LYS A 193 -2.42 -2.41 17.28
N ASP A 194 -2.06 -2.35 16.01
CA ASP A 194 -0.87 -2.98 15.43
C ASP A 194 0.12 -1.97 14.82
N SER A 195 -0.05 -0.67 15.09
CA SER A 195 0.82 0.43 14.66
C SER A 195 0.94 0.57 13.15
N GLN A 196 -0.10 0.15 12.43
CA GLN A 196 -0.19 0.28 11.00
C GLN A 196 -1.63 0.50 10.58
N THR A 197 -1.83 1.17 9.45
CA THR A 197 -3.16 1.27 8.84
C THR A 197 -3.05 1.30 7.33
N THR A 198 -4.03 0.72 6.64
CA THR A 198 -4.05 0.72 5.17
C THR A 198 -5.18 1.59 4.63
N VAL A 199 -4.84 2.47 3.70
CA VAL A 199 -5.78 3.39 3.05
C VAL A 199 -5.70 3.27 1.53
N SER A 200 -6.81 3.54 0.84
CA SER A 200 -6.85 3.62 -0.63
C SER A 200 -6.95 5.07 -1.07
N LEU A 201 -5.98 5.56 -1.83
CA LEU A 201 -5.99 6.92 -2.37
C LEU A 201 -6.98 7.03 -3.54
N ALA A 202 -7.95 7.93 -3.43
CA ALA A 202 -8.95 8.14 -4.47
C ALA A 202 -9.31 9.63 -4.60
N GLY A 203 -8.64 10.32 -5.54
CA GLY A 203 -8.96 11.69 -5.95
C GLY A 203 -8.65 12.79 -4.94
N SER A 204 -8.20 12.47 -3.73
CA SER A 204 -7.86 13.45 -2.70
C SER A 204 -6.81 12.94 -1.71
N ASN A 205 -6.09 13.86 -1.07
CA ASN A 205 -5.15 13.53 -0.01
C ASN A 205 -5.89 12.93 1.19
N ILE A 206 -5.28 11.94 1.82
CA ILE A 206 -5.79 11.36 3.06
C ILE A 206 -5.05 12.00 4.24
N ILE A 207 -5.81 12.60 5.13
CA ILE A 207 -5.29 13.26 6.33
C ILE A 207 -5.78 12.51 7.58
N ASN A 208 -5.31 12.93 8.76
CA ASN A 208 -5.72 12.38 10.05
C ASN A 208 -5.41 10.89 10.23
N GLN A 209 -4.35 10.39 9.60
CA GLN A 209 -3.82 9.05 9.88
C GLN A 209 -2.99 9.13 11.16
N ASN A 210 -3.67 8.99 12.28
CA ASN A 210 -3.17 9.37 13.59
C ASN A 210 -2.90 8.13 14.47
N PHE A 211 -1.67 8.02 14.99
CA PHE A 211 -1.24 6.95 15.90
C PHE A 211 -0.94 7.47 17.31
N GLY A 212 -1.71 7.02 18.30
CA GLY A 212 -1.57 7.44 19.71
C GLY A 212 -0.92 6.34 20.54
N TYR A 213 -0.01 6.71 21.45
CA TYR A 213 0.63 5.76 22.37
C TYR A 213 0.66 6.28 23.79
N MET A 214 0.48 5.38 24.74
CA MET A 214 0.57 5.64 26.16
C MET A 214 1.74 4.86 26.78
N GLY A 215 2.52 5.53 27.62
CA GLY A 215 3.59 4.88 28.38
C GLY A 215 3.05 3.96 29.48
N SER A 216 3.63 2.76 29.61
CA SER A 216 3.23 1.74 30.59
C SER A 216 3.68 2.04 32.03
N ILE A 217 4.59 2.99 32.24
CA ILE A 217 5.09 3.36 33.58
C ILE A 217 4.40 4.64 34.04
N ARG A 218 3.58 4.51 35.09
CA ARG A 218 2.98 5.64 35.80
C ARG A 218 3.26 5.50 37.28
N VAL A 219 3.80 6.55 37.89
CA VAL A 219 3.85 6.71 39.35
C VAL A 219 3.06 7.97 39.66
N GLY A 220 2.02 7.83 40.46
CA GLY A 220 1.17 8.94 40.86
C GLY A 220 0.36 8.58 42.10
N ASN A 221 -0.02 9.60 42.86
CA ASN A 221 -1.02 9.51 43.93
C ASN A 221 -1.52 10.93 44.24
N ARG A 222 -2.46 11.05 45.18
CA ARG A 222 -2.96 12.34 45.68
C ARG A 222 -2.04 12.84 46.80
N ILE A 223 -1.84 14.15 46.85
CA ILE A 223 -1.37 14.86 48.05
C ILE A 223 -2.59 15.58 48.62
N TRP A 224 -2.92 15.35 49.89
CA TRP A 224 -4.06 15.97 50.58
C TRP A 224 -3.65 16.47 51.96
N LYS A 225 -4.42 17.41 52.52
CA LYS A 225 -4.22 17.87 53.90
C LYS A 225 -4.60 16.75 54.86
N ASP A 226 -3.63 16.25 55.62
CA ASP A 226 -3.86 15.26 56.66
C ASP A 226 -4.39 15.93 57.94
N ASP A 227 -5.33 15.27 58.65
CA ASP A 227 -5.91 15.79 59.90
C ASP A 227 -5.06 15.49 61.14
N GLY A 228 -3.92 14.82 60.97
CA GLY A 228 -2.94 14.53 62.02
C GLY A 228 -3.31 13.39 62.97
N THR A 229 -4.42 12.67 62.73
CA THR A 229 -4.92 11.65 63.68
C THR A 229 -4.49 10.21 63.37
N GLY A 230 -3.70 10.01 62.31
CA GLY A 230 -3.08 8.70 62.00
C GLY A 230 -4.04 7.61 61.52
N THR A 231 -5.34 7.91 61.35
CA THR A 231 -6.36 6.98 60.84
C THR A 231 -7.13 7.53 59.64
N GLY A 232 -6.44 8.23 58.74
CA GLY A 232 -6.92 8.51 57.39
C GLY A 232 -7.91 9.68 57.30
N GLY A 233 -7.37 10.88 57.03
CA GLY A 233 -8.19 12.02 56.62
C GLY A 233 -9.04 11.71 55.38
N VAL A 234 -10.19 12.37 55.27
CA VAL A 234 -11.09 12.23 54.11
C VAL A 234 -10.42 12.85 52.88
N ALA A 235 -10.32 12.09 51.79
CA ALA A 235 -9.80 12.58 50.51
C ALA A 235 -10.83 13.48 49.79
N ASN A 236 -11.30 14.56 50.40
CA ASN A 236 -12.23 15.50 49.77
C ASN A 236 -11.50 16.72 49.18
N ASP A 237 -10.47 17.24 49.84
CA ASP A 237 -9.84 18.49 49.41
C ASP A 237 -8.37 18.23 49.01
N GLY A 238 -8.00 18.55 47.77
CA GLY A 238 -6.59 18.53 47.35
C GLY A 238 -5.78 19.52 48.19
N LEU A 239 -4.47 19.29 48.29
CA LEU A 239 -3.57 20.33 48.80
C LEU A 239 -3.45 21.49 47.80
#